data_AF-A0A915UPA9-F1
#
_entry.id   AF-A0A915UPA9-F1
#
_cell.length_a   1.000
_cell.length_b   1.000
_cell.length_c   1.000
_cell.angle_alpha   90.00
_cell.angle_beta   90.00
_cell.angle_gamma   90.00
#
_symmetry.space_group_name_H-M   'P 1'
#
loop_
_entity.id
_entity.type
_entity.pdbx_description
1 polymer ?
#
loop_
_entity_poly.entity_id
_entity_poly.type
_entity_poly.pdbx_seq_one_letter_code
_entity_poly.pdbx_strand_id
1 'polypeptide(L)'
;MVALTAEHFFDLSGFSHRGLFPDNEPVWAALASGLARYLESWSCWEIRSPLPEGVYLLSGPVFIAEDVEIEPGVVIRGPVLLDRGCRVRTGAYLRGPVLCGEGAVVGAHSELKNAILLPQAHAPHQNYVGDSILGRGVNLGAGTILSNVKNVGGEITIPVGEEKVRTGLRKLGAILGDGCKTGCNTVTNPGVLMGPGCVTYPNATLRSGYYPPRTVVKVRQVQQLLRLDS
;
A
#
# COMPACT_ATOMS: atom_id res chain seq x y z
N MET A 1 -17.01 20.11 1.09
CA MET A 1 -16.39 18.90 1.66
C MET A 1 -15.49 18.29 0.59
N VAL A 2 -14.25 17.90 0.91
CA VAL A 2 -13.37 17.24 -0.07
C VAL A 2 -13.91 15.85 -0.35
N ALA A 3 -14.25 15.55 -1.60
CA ALA A 3 -14.67 14.20 -1.98
C ALA A 3 -13.44 13.28 -1.96
N LEU A 4 -13.43 12.30 -1.06
CA LEU A 4 -12.31 11.36 -0.90
C LEU A 4 -12.43 10.18 -1.87
N THR A 5 -12.71 10.43 -3.15
CA THR A 5 -12.85 9.40 -4.19
C THR A 5 -11.50 8.94 -4.72
N ALA A 6 -11.47 7.90 -5.55
CA ALA A 6 -10.22 7.40 -6.12
C ALA A 6 -9.52 8.45 -7.01
N GLU A 7 -10.26 9.19 -7.82
CA GLU A 7 -9.77 10.24 -8.74
C GLU A 7 -9.14 11.42 -7.99
N HIS A 8 -9.50 11.60 -6.71
CA HIS A 8 -8.89 12.61 -5.86
C HIS A 8 -7.44 12.24 -5.46
N PHE A 9 -7.13 10.94 -5.43
CA PHE A 9 -5.80 10.44 -5.04
C PHE A 9 -4.97 9.93 -6.23
N PHE A 10 -5.62 9.47 -7.30
CA PHE A 10 -4.98 8.67 -8.35
C PHE A 10 -5.38 9.12 -9.75
N ASP A 11 -4.39 9.18 -10.64
CA ASP A 11 -4.59 9.13 -12.08
C ASP A 11 -4.72 7.66 -12.53
N LEU A 12 -5.97 7.24 -12.71
CA LEU A 12 -6.34 5.90 -13.17
C LEU A 12 -6.27 5.74 -14.70
N SER A 13 -5.84 6.77 -15.44
CA SER A 13 -5.67 6.65 -16.88
C SER A 13 -4.64 5.58 -17.23
N GLY A 14 -4.95 4.77 -18.24
CA GLY A 14 -4.12 3.65 -18.66
C GLY A 14 -3.98 2.50 -17.66
N PHE A 15 -4.64 2.55 -16.49
CA PHE A 15 -4.59 1.44 -15.54
C PHE A 15 -5.62 0.37 -15.89
N SER A 16 -5.14 -0.82 -16.28
CA SER A 16 -5.98 -1.95 -16.72
C SER A 16 -7.02 -2.38 -15.69
N HIS A 17 -6.75 -2.14 -14.40
CA HIS A 17 -7.64 -2.52 -13.30
C HIS A 17 -8.46 -1.34 -12.73
N ARG A 18 -8.62 -0.24 -13.48
CA ARG A 18 -9.39 0.94 -13.02
C ARG A 18 -10.81 0.61 -12.54
N GLY A 19 -11.44 -0.42 -13.10
CA GLY A 19 -12.79 -0.86 -12.71
C GLY A 19 -12.89 -1.39 -11.26
N LEU A 20 -11.76 -1.55 -10.57
CA LEU A 20 -11.70 -1.81 -9.13
C LEU A 20 -12.20 -0.62 -8.29
N PHE A 21 -12.10 0.60 -8.82
CA PHE A 21 -12.48 1.82 -8.13
C PHE A 21 -13.88 2.24 -8.56
N PRO A 22 -14.89 2.14 -7.67
CA PRO A 22 -16.24 2.56 -8.00
C PRO A 22 -16.35 4.08 -8.06
N ASP A 23 -17.09 4.58 -9.04
CA ASP A 23 -17.36 6.01 -9.22
C ASP A 23 -18.15 6.58 -8.02
N ASN A 24 -17.81 7.79 -7.58
CA ASN A 24 -18.49 8.52 -6.50
C ASN A 24 -18.51 7.84 -5.12
N GLU A 25 -17.72 6.78 -4.93
CA GLU A 25 -17.54 6.11 -3.64
C GLU A 25 -16.24 6.59 -2.97
N PRO A 26 -16.12 6.47 -1.63
CA PRO A 26 -14.85 6.72 -0.96
C PRO A 26 -13.78 5.77 -1.47
N VAL A 27 -12.54 6.26 -1.59
CA VAL A 27 -11.39 5.52 -2.12
C VAL A 27 -11.14 4.18 -1.42
N TRP A 28 -11.47 4.06 -0.12
CA TRP A 28 -11.32 2.82 0.64
C TRP A 28 -12.41 1.76 0.33
N ALA A 29 -13.44 2.08 -0.45
CA ALA A 29 -14.40 1.09 -0.94
C ALA A 29 -13.70 -0.03 -1.73
N ALA A 30 -12.63 0.32 -2.46
CA ALA A 30 -11.75 -0.63 -3.15
C ALA A 30 -11.09 -1.64 -2.19
N LEU A 31 -10.88 -1.32 -0.91
CA LEU A 31 -10.28 -2.20 0.09
C LEU A 31 -11.31 -2.95 0.95
N ALA A 32 -12.50 -2.40 1.12
CA ALA A 32 -13.54 -2.94 1.99
C ALA A 32 -13.98 -4.34 1.53
N SER A 33 -14.56 -4.40 0.32
CA SER A 33 -14.87 -5.64 -0.38
C SER A 33 -14.54 -5.57 -1.87
N GLY A 34 -14.20 -4.37 -2.39
CA GLY A 34 -13.94 -4.14 -3.81
C GLY A 34 -12.86 -5.05 -4.37
N LEU A 35 -11.68 -5.10 -3.76
CA LEU A 35 -10.56 -5.91 -4.24
C LEU A 35 -10.85 -7.40 -4.18
N ALA A 36 -11.44 -7.88 -3.09
CA ALA A 36 -11.81 -9.28 -2.98
C ALA A 36 -12.81 -9.68 -4.08
N ARG A 37 -13.89 -8.90 -4.26
CA ARG A 37 -14.89 -9.14 -5.31
C ARG A 37 -14.32 -9.03 -6.72
N TYR A 38 -13.44 -8.05 -6.94
CA TYR A 38 -12.75 -7.86 -8.21
C TYR A 38 -11.92 -9.10 -8.56
N LEU A 39 -11.13 -9.61 -7.63
CA LEU A 39 -10.34 -10.82 -7.83
C LEU A 39 -11.22 -12.08 -7.90
N GLU A 40 -12.33 -12.17 -7.17
CA GLU A 40 -13.29 -13.28 -7.33
C GLU A 40 -13.89 -13.34 -8.74
N SER A 41 -14.09 -12.19 -9.38
CA SER A 41 -14.55 -12.12 -10.77
C SER A 41 -13.46 -12.40 -11.81
N TRP A 42 -12.21 -12.52 -11.38
CA TRP A 42 -11.07 -12.76 -12.26
C TRP A 42 -11.11 -14.21 -12.77
N SER A 43 -11.13 -14.36 -14.10
CA SER A 43 -11.36 -15.65 -14.75
C SER A 43 -10.07 -16.36 -15.21
N CYS A 44 -8.92 -15.67 -15.22
CA CYS A 44 -7.66 -16.18 -15.74
C CYS A 44 -6.58 -16.19 -14.65
N TRP A 45 -6.31 -17.35 -14.05
CA TRP A 45 -5.32 -17.52 -12.98
C TRP A 45 -4.10 -18.28 -13.48
N GLU A 46 -3.43 -17.68 -14.45
CA GLU A 46 -2.22 -18.22 -15.10
C GLU A 46 -0.95 -17.60 -14.55
N ILE A 47 0.14 -18.38 -14.61
CA ILE A 47 1.49 -17.93 -14.27
C ILE A 47 2.29 -17.91 -15.57
N ARG A 48 2.64 -16.71 -16.03
CA ARG A 48 3.26 -16.45 -17.33
C ARG A 48 4.72 -16.00 -17.25
N SER A 49 5.27 -15.94 -16.05
CA SER A 49 6.69 -15.70 -15.81
C SER A 49 7.32 -16.88 -15.05
N PRO A 50 8.63 -17.14 -15.23
CA PRO A 50 9.31 -18.22 -14.53
C PRO A 50 9.22 -18.06 -13.01
N LEU A 51 8.99 -19.19 -12.32
CA LEU A 51 9.11 -19.27 -10.87
C LEU A 51 10.40 -20.01 -10.53
N PRO A 52 11.42 -19.33 -9.95
CA PRO A 52 12.62 -20.02 -9.53
C PRO A 52 12.34 -20.94 -8.34
N GLU A 53 13.25 -21.89 -8.13
CA GLU A 53 13.25 -22.75 -6.95
C GLU A 53 13.26 -21.89 -5.66
N GLY A 54 12.50 -22.31 -4.66
CA GLY A 54 12.37 -21.61 -3.38
C GLY A 54 11.29 -20.52 -3.35
N VAL A 55 10.50 -20.34 -4.41
CA VAL A 55 9.23 -19.59 -4.34
C VAL A 55 8.11 -20.51 -3.85
N TYR A 56 7.41 -20.08 -2.80
CA TYR A 56 6.34 -20.85 -2.17
C TYR A 56 4.97 -20.26 -2.47
N LEU A 57 4.20 -20.96 -3.31
CA LEU A 57 2.77 -20.68 -3.48
C LEU A 57 1.99 -21.53 -2.46
N LEU A 58 1.30 -20.86 -1.54
CA LEU A 58 0.51 -21.50 -0.50
C LEU A 58 -0.92 -21.77 -1.01
N SER A 59 -1.94 -21.24 -0.34
CA SER A 59 -3.34 -21.41 -0.71
C SER A 59 -3.86 -20.27 -1.56
N GLY A 60 -4.84 -20.54 -2.42
CA GLY A 60 -5.58 -19.51 -3.18
C GLY A 60 -4.95 -19.23 -4.55
N PRO A 61 -5.71 -18.61 -5.46
CA PRO A 61 -5.28 -18.46 -6.84
C PRO A 61 -4.24 -17.35 -6.99
N VAL A 62 -3.34 -17.48 -7.97
CA VAL A 62 -2.27 -16.52 -8.23
C VAL A 62 -2.17 -16.29 -9.73
N PHE A 63 -2.21 -15.02 -10.14
CA PHE A 63 -1.96 -14.60 -11.52
C PHE A 63 -0.63 -13.86 -11.56
N ILE A 64 0.23 -14.23 -12.51
CA ILE A 64 1.52 -13.61 -12.74
C ILE A 64 1.62 -13.34 -14.23
N ALA A 65 1.65 -12.07 -14.62
CA ALA A 65 1.80 -11.64 -16.00
C ALA A 65 3.19 -11.97 -16.57
N GLU A 66 3.44 -11.59 -17.82
CA GLU A 66 4.76 -11.67 -18.44
C GLU A 66 5.74 -10.65 -17.80
N ASP A 67 7.04 -10.87 -17.99
CA ASP A 67 8.11 -9.97 -17.52
C ASP A 67 8.13 -9.72 -16.00
N VAL A 68 7.54 -10.60 -15.19
CA VAL A 68 7.55 -10.50 -13.73
C VAL A 68 8.79 -11.22 -13.19
N GLU A 69 9.60 -10.51 -12.41
CA GLU A 69 10.76 -11.07 -11.72
C GLU A 69 10.37 -11.45 -10.29
N ILE A 70 10.55 -12.71 -9.93
CA ILE A 70 10.34 -13.21 -8.56
C ILE A 70 11.63 -13.85 -8.08
N GLU A 71 12.16 -13.40 -6.95
CA GLU A 71 13.37 -13.96 -6.34
C GLU A 71 13.04 -15.17 -5.44
N PRO A 72 14.00 -16.10 -5.21
CA PRO A 72 13.85 -17.17 -4.24
C PRO A 72 13.50 -16.68 -2.82
N GLY A 73 12.72 -17.48 -2.08
CA GLY A 73 12.28 -17.18 -0.73
C GLY A 73 11.00 -16.33 -0.64
N VAL A 74 10.40 -15.96 -1.77
CA VAL A 74 9.10 -15.29 -1.80
C VAL A 74 7.99 -16.28 -1.41
N VAL A 75 7.06 -15.82 -0.57
CA VAL A 75 5.88 -16.60 -0.16
C VAL A 75 4.62 -15.87 -0.62
N ILE A 76 3.73 -16.58 -1.30
CA ILE A 76 2.48 -16.02 -1.85
C ILE A 76 1.30 -16.85 -1.35
N ARG A 77 0.33 -16.19 -0.72
CA ARG A 77 -0.98 -16.74 -0.39
C ARG A 77 -2.05 -15.97 -1.17
N GLY A 78 -2.72 -16.62 -2.12
CA GLY A 78 -3.76 -16.03 -2.96
C GLY A 78 -5.01 -15.55 -2.22
N PRO A 79 -5.89 -14.76 -2.89
CA PRO A 79 -5.76 -14.34 -4.28
C PRO A 79 -4.72 -13.22 -4.48
N VAL A 80 -3.82 -13.39 -5.45
CA VAL A 80 -2.78 -12.39 -5.77
C VAL A 80 -2.67 -12.20 -7.28
N LEU A 81 -2.66 -10.94 -7.73
CA LEU A 81 -2.45 -10.56 -9.13
C LEU A 81 -1.18 -9.71 -9.21
N LEU A 82 -0.19 -10.19 -9.97
CA LEU A 82 1.02 -9.45 -10.33
C LEU A 82 0.98 -9.12 -11.82
N ASP A 83 0.87 -7.83 -12.14
CA ASP A 83 0.85 -7.33 -13.52
C ASP A 83 2.27 -7.25 -14.11
N ARG A 84 2.36 -6.96 -15.41
CA ARG A 84 3.61 -7.01 -16.17
C ARG A 84 4.73 -6.20 -15.52
N GLY A 85 5.96 -6.72 -15.56
CA GLY A 85 7.13 -5.99 -15.08
C GLY A 85 7.22 -5.88 -13.55
N CYS A 86 6.30 -6.49 -12.79
CA CYS A 86 6.39 -6.52 -11.33
C CYS A 86 7.69 -7.17 -10.88
N ARG A 87 8.22 -6.71 -9.74
CA ARG A 87 9.41 -7.30 -9.12
C ARG A 87 9.12 -7.65 -7.68
N VAL A 88 9.23 -8.93 -7.35
CA VAL A 88 8.99 -9.45 -6.01
C VAL A 88 10.30 -10.06 -5.48
N ARG A 89 10.90 -9.41 -4.50
CA ARG A 89 12.25 -9.74 -4.01
C ARG A 89 12.21 -10.70 -2.83
N THR A 90 13.38 -11.27 -2.52
CA THR A 90 13.55 -12.34 -1.54
C THR A 90 12.93 -12.02 -0.18
N GLY A 91 12.29 -13.01 0.41
CA GLY A 91 11.63 -12.89 1.72
C GLY A 91 10.35 -12.05 1.72
N ALA A 92 9.90 -11.51 0.57
CA ALA A 92 8.60 -10.86 0.50
C ALA A 92 7.46 -11.85 0.79
N TYR A 93 6.46 -11.38 1.53
CA TYR A 93 5.28 -12.17 1.88
C TYR A 93 4.00 -11.50 1.39
N LEU A 94 3.36 -12.09 0.38
CA LEU A 94 2.11 -11.56 -0.18
C LEU A 94 0.93 -12.35 0.36
N ARG A 95 0.01 -11.67 1.03
CA ARG A 95 -1.21 -12.25 1.62
C ARG A 95 -2.44 -11.64 1.00
N GLY A 96 -3.07 -12.43 0.13
CA GLY A 96 -4.27 -12.05 -0.59
C GLY A 96 -5.39 -11.50 0.29
N PRO A 97 -6.25 -10.64 -0.27
CA PRO A 97 -6.21 -10.19 -1.66
C PRO A 97 -5.11 -9.15 -1.92
N VAL A 98 -4.34 -9.27 -3.00
CA VAL A 98 -3.29 -8.30 -3.39
C VAL A 98 -3.33 -8.09 -4.89
N LEU A 99 -3.23 -6.83 -5.31
CA LEU A 99 -3.03 -6.45 -6.71
C LEU A 99 -1.82 -5.53 -6.82
N CYS A 100 -0.84 -5.94 -7.61
CA CYS A 100 0.32 -5.13 -7.98
C CYS A 100 0.24 -4.79 -9.46
N GLY A 101 0.04 -3.51 -9.78
CA GLY A 101 -0.01 -3.00 -11.15
C GLY A 101 1.37 -2.95 -11.81
N GLU A 102 1.38 -2.61 -13.10
CA GLU A 102 2.56 -2.66 -13.95
C GLU A 102 3.82 -2.03 -13.30
N GLY A 103 4.91 -2.81 -13.27
CA GLY A 103 6.20 -2.36 -12.74
C GLY A 103 6.25 -2.10 -11.23
N ALA A 104 5.23 -2.50 -10.47
CA ALA A 104 5.26 -2.39 -9.02
C ALA A 104 6.39 -3.24 -8.40
N VAL A 105 6.94 -2.76 -7.28
CA VAL A 105 8.05 -3.44 -6.58
C VAL A 105 7.60 -3.81 -5.17
N VAL A 106 7.65 -5.11 -4.88
CA VAL A 106 7.52 -5.66 -3.53
C VAL A 106 8.90 -6.18 -3.14
N GLY A 107 9.66 -5.35 -2.44
CA GLY A 107 11.05 -5.65 -2.19
C GLY A 107 11.31 -6.48 -0.94
N ALA A 108 12.59 -6.65 -0.61
CA ALA A 108 13.01 -7.72 0.29
C ALA A 108 12.37 -7.58 1.68
N HIS A 109 11.88 -8.71 2.20
CA HIS A 109 11.20 -8.80 3.50
C HIS A 109 10.01 -7.85 3.68
N SER A 110 9.39 -7.42 2.58
CA SER A 110 8.16 -6.62 2.64
C SER A 110 6.93 -7.52 2.65
N GLU A 111 5.94 -7.18 3.48
CA GLU A 111 4.66 -7.89 3.57
C GLU A 111 3.54 -7.03 3.00
N LEU A 112 2.77 -7.60 2.07
CA LEU A 112 1.52 -7.02 1.57
C LEU A 112 0.34 -7.83 2.08
N LYS A 113 -0.73 -7.16 2.53
CA LYS A 113 -1.96 -7.83 2.96
C LYS A 113 -3.19 -6.97 2.70
N ASN A 114 -4.13 -7.43 1.86
CA ASN A 114 -5.26 -6.60 1.42
C ASN A 114 -4.76 -5.27 0.85
N ALA A 115 -3.97 -5.32 -0.23
CA ALA A 115 -3.21 -4.17 -0.71
C ALA A 115 -3.33 -3.98 -2.22
N ILE A 116 -3.36 -2.72 -2.64
CA ILE A 116 -3.40 -2.31 -4.05
C ILE A 116 -2.19 -1.41 -4.30
N LEU A 117 -1.30 -1.84 -5.17
CA LEU A 117 -0.19 -1.04 -5.67
C LEU A 117 -0.52 -0.65 -7.11
N LEU A 118 -0.74 0.65 -7.36
CA LEU A 118 -0.89 1.19 -8.71
C LEU A 118 0.44 1.11 -9.47
N PRO A 119 0.46 1.37 -10.80
CA PRO A 119 1.66 1.21 -11.60
C PRO A 119 2.88 1.95 -11.04
N GLN A 120 4.04 1.28 -11.06
CA GLN A 120 5.30 1.82 -10.55
C GLN A 120 5.29 2.18 -9.05
N ALA A 121 4.33 1.67 -8.26
CA ALA A 121 4.37 1.82 -6.80
C ALA A 121 5.40 0.86 -6.17
N HIS A 122 6.14 1.33 -5.18
CA HIS A 122 7.27 0.62 -4.60
C HIS A 122 7.18 0.53 -3.08
N ALA A 123 7.20 -0.70 -2.57
CA ALA A 123 7.43 -1.08 -1.19
C ALA A 123 8.74 -1.89 -1.11
N PRO A 124 9.91 -1.25 -1.27
CA PRO A 124 11.14 -1.93 -1.68
C PRO A 124 11.94 -2.60 -0.54
N HIS A 125 11.74 -2.23 0.73
CA HIS A 125 12.63 -2.66 1.80
C HIS A 125 11.92 -2.74 3.16
N GLN A 126 11.68 -3.96 3.66
CA GLN A 126 11.11 -4.21 5.00
C GLN A 126 9.85 -3.39 5.28
N ASN A 127 8.98 -3.28 4.27
CA ASN A 127 7.74 -2.52 4.38
C ASN A 127 6.58 -3.41 4.81
N TYR A 128 5.64 -2.87 5.57
CA TYR A 128 4.35 -3.52 5.80
C TYR A 128 3.23 -2.66 5.21
N VAL A 129 2.49 -3.23 4.25
CA VAL A 129 1.39 -2.58 3.53
C VAL A 129 0.12 -3.39 3.77
N GLY A 130 -0.57 -3.08 4.86
CA GLY A 130 -1.81 -3.74 5.25
C GLY A 130 -3.03 -2.87 4.98
N ASP A 131 -4.06 -3.40 4.32
CA ASP A 131 -5.35 -2.72 4.08
C ASP A 131 -5.13 -1.30 3.50
N SER A 132 -4.28 -1.18 2.47
CA SER A 132 -3.72 0.10 1.99
C SER A 132 -3.68 0.18 0.46
N ILE A 133 -3.66 1.42 -0.07
CA ILE A 133 -3.52 1.71 -1.50
C ILE A 133 -2.31 2.62 -1.71
N LEU A 134 -1.39 2.20 -2.58
CA LEU A 134 -0.26 3.00 -3.02
C LEU A 134 -0.52 3.47 -4.45
N GLY A 135 -0.59 4.78 -4.66
CA GLY A 135 -0.77 5.43 -5.95
C GLY A 135 0.43 5.23 -6.88
N ARG A 136 0.28 5.72 -8.11
CA ARG A 136 1.29 5.61 -9.16
C ARG A 136 2.61 6.24 -8.72
N GLY A 137 3.71 5.54 -8.93
CA GLY A 137 5.05 6.07 -8.61
C GLY A 137 5.27 6.38 -7.12
N VAL A 138 4.43 5.87 -6.22
CA VAL A 138 4.67 5.97 -4.77
C VAL A 138 5.93 5.21 -4.42
N ASN A 139 6.76 5.78 -3.55
CA ASN A 139 7.96 5.10 -3.05
C ASN A 139 8.03 5.14 -1.53
N LEU A 140 7.91 3.97 -0.91
CA LEU A 140 8.08 3.83 0.53
C LEU A 140 9.57 3.82 0.90
N GLY A 141 9.94 4.64 1.89
CA GLY A 141 11.25 4.54 2.53
C GLY A 141 11.40 3.19 3.25
N ALA A 142 12.63 2.72 3.38
CA ALA A 142 12.93 1.45 4.06
C ALA A 142 12.35 1.44 5.49
N GLY A 143 11.73 0.33 5.89
CA GLY A 143 11.10 0.20 7.20
C GLY A 143 9.83 1.03 7.40
N THR A 144 9.23 1.58 6.33
CA THR A 144 7.93 2.25 6.43
C THR A 144 6.84 1.23 6.75
N ILE A 145 6.05 1.50 7.81
CA ILE A 145 4.96 0.64 8.29
C ILE A 145 3.62 1.34 8.16
N LEU A 146 2.70 0.74 7.41
CA LEU A 146 1.32 1.22 7.29
C LEU A 146 0.43 0.44 8.27
N SER A 147 0.27 0.99 9.48
CA SER A 147 -0.57 0.37 10.50
C SER A 147 -2.04 0.44 10.10
N ASN A 148 -2.75 -0.68 10.20
CA ASN A 148 -4.11 -0.84 9.69
C ASN A 148 -5.17 -1.07 10.77
N VAL A 149 -4.79 -1.21 12.04
CA VAL A 149 -5.74 -1.47 13.13
C VAL A 149 -5.47 -0.56 14.33
N LYS A 150 -6.55 -0.08 14.95
CA LYS A 150 -6.47 0.63 16.24
C LYS A 150 -6.26 -0.37 17.37
N ASN A 151 -5.25 -0.13 18.20
CA ASN A 151 -4.95 -0.96 19.39
C ASN A 151 -6.12 -1.00 20.38
N VAL A 152 -6.81 0.14 20.57
CA VAL A 152 -7.99 0.25 21.43
C VAL A 152 -9.27 -0.33 20.83
N GLY A 153 -9.17 -0.89 19.63
CA GLY A 153 -10.33 -1.39 18.92
C GLY A 153 -11.13 -0.33 18.15
N GLY A 154 -12.31 -0.74 17.70
CA GLY A 154 -13.27 0.15 17.03
C GLY A 154 -12.99 0.45 15.55
N GLU A 155 -13.94 1.17 14.96
CA GLU A 155 -13.95 1.62 13.57
C GLU A 155 -12.83 2.64 13.28
N ILE A 156 -12.21 2.57 12.10
CA ILE A 156 -11.30 3.59 11.60
C ILE A 156 -12.11 4.82 11.17
N THR A 157 -11.70 5.99 11.63
CA THR A 157 -12.35 7.27 11.36
C THR A 157 -11.27 8.24 10.93
N ILE A 158 -11.57 9.07 9.93
CA ILE A 158 -10.61 9.93 9.27
C ILE A 158 -10.98 11.40 9.58
N PRO A 159 -10.17 12.11 10.38
CA PRO A 159 -10.30 13.56 10.53
C PRO A 159 -10.04 14.29 9.20
N VAL A 160 -10.97 15.17 8.80
CA VAL A 160 -10.88 16.02 7.60
C VAL A 160 -11.35 17.42 7.97
N GLY A 161 -10.41 18.33 8.21
CA GLY A 161 -10.74 19.64 8.80
C GLY A 161 -11.36 19.45 10.18
N GLU A 162 -12.53 20.04 10.41
CA GLU A 162 -13.29 19.90 11.66
C GLU A 162 -14.20 18.65 11.68
N GLU A 163 -14.35 17.99 10.54
CA GLU A 163 -15.21 16.82 10.40
C GLU A 163 -14.46 15.52 10.66
N LYS A 164 -15.24 14.48 10.98
CA LYS A 164 -14.73 13.13 11.21
C LYS A 164 -15.50 12.14 10.37
N VAL A 165 -14.88 11.69 9.28
CA VAL A 165 -15.47 10.74 8.36
C VAL A 165 -15.42 9.33 8.94
N ARG A 166 -16.56 8.64 8.95
CA ARG A 166 -16.70 7.24 9.34
C ARG A 166 -16.48 6.34 8.12
N THR A 167 -15.59 5.36 8.23
CA THR A 167 -15.25 4.46 7.12
C THR A 167 -16.09 3.20 7.10
N GLY A 168 -16.69 2.84 8.24
CA GLY A 168 -17.33 1.54 8.46
C GLY A 168 -16.33 0.37 8.62
N LEU A 169 -15.02 0.63 8.53
CA LEU A 169 -14.00 -0.41 8.51
C LEU A 169 -13.33 -0.58 9.86
N ARG A 170 -13.17 -1.84 10.28
CA ARG A 170 -12.34 -2.20 11.45
C ARG A 170 -10.84 -2.09 11.15
N LYS A 171 -10.46 -2.31 9.89
CA LYS A 171 -9.09 -2.23 9.39
C LYS A 171 -9.02 -1.33 8.16
N LEU A 172 -8.11 -0.37 8.20
CA LEU A 172 -7.74 0.50 7.09
C LEU A 172 -6.38 1.09 7.42
N GLY A 173 -5.39 0.83 6.57
CA GLY A 173 -4.04 1.36 6.68
C GLY A 173 -3.96 2.78 6.14
N ALA A 174 -3.26 2.96 5.03
CA ALA A 174 -3.08 4.26 4.40
C ALA A 174 -3.48 4.26 2.92
N ILE A 175 -3.93 5.42 2.46
CA ILE A 175 -4.14 5.73 1.06
C ILE A 175 -3.10 6.79 0.70
N LEU A 176 -2.11 6.40 -0.11
CA LEU A 176 -1.04 7.30 -0.54
C LEU A 176 -1.26 7.66 -2.00
N GLY A 177 -1.64 8.91 -2.27
CA GLY A 177 -1.87 9.40 -3.62
C GLY A 177 -0.63 9.37 -4.50
N ASP A 178 -0.81 9.60 -5.79
CA ASP A 178 0.25 9.49 -6.79
C ASP A 178 1.51 10.29 -6.44
N GLY A 179 2.67 9.69 -6.65
CA GLY A 179 3.97 10.30 -6.41
C GLY A 179 4.31 10.57 -4.94
N CYS A 180 3.54 10.07 -3.98
CA CYS A 180 3.90 10.18 -2.56
C CYS A 180 5.22 9.46 -2.25
N LYS A 181 6.00 10.02 -1.34
CA LYS A 181 7.26 9.43 -0.87
C LYS A 181 7.32 9.43 0.65
N THR A 182 7.64 8.31 1.26
CA THR A 182 7.88 8.27 2.71
C THR A 182 9.37 8.25 3.01
N GLY A 183 9.80 8.95 4.05
CA GLY A 183 11.14 8.77 4.61
C GLY A 183 11.27 7.42 5.30
N CYS A 184 12.51 6.92 5.44
CA CYS A 184 12.78 5.65 6.13
C CYS A 184 12.20 5.64 7.55
N ASN A 185 11.71 4.48 7.99
CA ASN A 185 11.06 4.28 9.29
C ASN A 185 9.87 5.21 9.55
N THR A 186 9.17 5.66 8.50
CA THR A 186 7.88 6.34 8.66
C THR A 186 6.83 5.35 9.16
N VAL A 187 5.99 5.75 10.10
CA VAL A 187 4.81 5.00 10.52
C VAL A 187 3.56 5.80 10.21
N THR A 188 2.62 5.23 9.47
CA THR A 188 1.28 5.81 9.32
C THR A 188 0.32 5.12 10.28
N ASN A 189 -0.39 5.89 11.11
CA ASN A 189 -1.51 5.36 11.86
C ASN A 189 -2.67 4.94 10.93
N PRO A 190 -3.60 4.09 11.39
CA PRO A 190 -4.77 3.70 10.61
C PRO A 190 -5.59 4.90 10.12
N GLY A 191 -5.95 4.92 8.84
CA GLY A 191 -6.73 5.99 8.21
C GLY A 191 -5.90 7.25 7.87
N VAL A 192 -4.63 7.11 7.53
CA VAL A 192 -3.84 8.20 6.93
C VAL A 192 -4.12 8.28 5.43
N LEU A 193 -4.60 9.42 4.97
CA LEU A 193 -4.89 9.68 3.56
C LEU A 193 -3.98 10.81 3.09
N MET A 194 -2.95 10.50 2.31
CA MET A 194 -2.02 11.49 1.74
C MET A 194 -2.44 11.81 0.30
N GLY A 195 -2.74 13.07 0.01
CA GLY A 195 -2.99 13.51 -1.37
C GLY A 195 -1.75 13.41 -2.26
N PRO A 196 -1.89 13.53 -3.60
CA PRO A 196 -0.77 13.38 -4.53
C PRO A 196 0.45 14.24 -4.19
N GLY A 197 1.64 13.67 -4.35
CA GLY A 197 2.93 14.34 -4.19
C GLY A 197 3.31 14.69 -2.75
N CYS A 198 2.64 14.12 -1.74
CA CYS A 198 3.05 14.33 -0.34
C CYS A 198 4.37 13.61 -0.01
N VAL A 199 5.14 14.18 0.91
CA VAL A 199 6.43 13.64 1.35
C VAL A 199 6.51 13.61 2.86
N THR A 200 7.08 12.55 3.45
CA THR A 200 7.40 12.51 4.88
C THR A 200 8.90 12.53 5.12
N TYR A 201 9.33 13.16 6.22
CA TYR A 201 10.71 12.98 6.71
C TYR A 201 10.91 11.57 7.26
N PRO A 202 12.16 11.08 7.35
CA PRO A 202 12.46 9.86 8.09
C PRO A 202 11.98 9.91 9.54
N ASN A 203 11.63 8.76 10.10
CA ASN A 203 11.12 8.60 11.46
C ASN A 203 9.85 9.41 11.78
N ALA A 204 9.05 9.77 10.76
CA ALA A 204 7.77 10.44 10.96
C ALA A 204 6.67 9.47 11.40
N THR A 205 5.92 9.85 12.44
CA THR A 205 4.69 9.15 12.83
C THR A 205 3.49 10.01 12.46
N LEU A 206 2.78 9.62 11.39
CA LEU A 206 1.61 10.34 10.90
C LEU A 206 0.37 9.94 11.71
N ARG A 207 -0.45 10.94 12.07
CA ARG A 207 -1.74 10.72 12.73
C ARG A 207 -2.81 10.47 11.66
N SER A 208 -3.84 9.71 12.04
CA SER A 208 -5.02 9.50 11.18
C SER A 208 -5.58 10.84 10.70
N GLY A 209 -5.95 10.91 9.43
CA GLY A 209 -6.48 12.12 8.82
C GLY A 209 -6.06 12.31 7.37
N TYR A 210 -6.62 13.35 6.77
CA TYR A 210 -6.31 13.76 5.40
C TYR A 210 -5.19 14.81 5.37
N TYR A 211 -4.15 14.52 4.57
CA TYR A 211 -3.03 15.40 4.28
C TYR A 211 -3.19 15.94 2.85
N PRO A 212 -3.35 17.26 2.65
CA PRO A 212 -3.58 17.84 1.32
C PRO A 212 -2.42 17.58 0.34
N PRO A 213 -2.67 17.61 -0.99
CA PRO A 213 -1.65 17.32 -1.99
C PRO A 213 -0.42 18.23 -1.85
N ARG A 214 0.75 17.71 -2.24
CA ARG A 214 2.05 18.41 -2.21
C ARG A 214 2.45 18.93 -0.81
N THR A 215 2.06 18.22 0.24
CA THR A 215 2.43 18.55 1.63
C THR A 215 3.69 17.79 2.06
N VAL A 216 4.58 18.48 2.78
CA VAL A 216 5.73 17.84 3.43
C VAL A 216 5.48 17.71 4.93
N VAL A 217 5.43 16.47 5.44
CA VAL A 217 5.34 16.17 6.88
C VAL A 217 6.75 16.14 7.46
N LYS A 218 7.13 17.23 8.12
CA LYS A 218 8.43 17.37 8.78
C LYS A 218 8.36 16.88 10.23
N VAL A 219 9.44 16.26 10.70
CA VAL A 219 9.68 15.97 12.11
C VAL A 219 10.84 16.83 12.58
N ARG A 220 10.65 17.56 13.68
CA ARG A 220 11.73 18.33 14.32
C ARG A 220 12.11 17.63 15.62
N GLN A 221 13.20 16.87 15.57
CA GLN A 221 13.83 16.28 16.74
C GLN A 221 14.99 17.16 17.20
N VAL A 222 15.23 17.22 18.50
CA VAL A 222 16.40 17.89 19.08
C VAL A 222 17.33 16.80 19.59
N GLN A 223 18.54 16.73 19.03
CA GLN A 223 19.57 15.82 19.52
C GLN A 223 20.24 16.44 20.74
N GLN A 224 20.44 15.63 21.78
CA GLN A 224 21.24 15.99 22.95
C GLN A 224 22.48 15.11 22.98
N LEU A 225 23.65 15.74 23.11
CA LEU A 225 24.92 15.04 23.26
C LEU A 225 25.28 15.01 24.75
N LEU A 226 25.36 13.81 25.32
CA LEU A 226 25.82 13.57 26.69
C LEU A 226 27.14 12.81 26.61
N ARG A 227 28.13 13.23 27.41
CA ARG A 227 29.37 12.47 27.59
C ARG A 227 29.14 11.47 28.72
N LEU A 228 29.56 10.23 28.51
CA LEU A 228 29.58 9.22 29.57
C LEU A 228 30.86 9.42 30.37
N ASP A 229 30.76 9.44 31.70
CA ASP A 229 31.93 9.36 32.56
C ASP A 229 32.51 7.94 32.45
N SER A 230 33.82 7.84 32.23
CA SER A 230 34.59 6.60 32.09
C SER A 230 34.64 5.80 33.38
#